data_AF-A0A550HM43-F1
#
_entry.id   AF-A0A550HM43-F1
#
_cell.length_a   1.000
_cell.length_b   1.000
_cell.length_c   1.000
_cell.angle_alpha   90.00
_cell.angle_beta   90.00
_cell.angle_gamma   90.00
#
_symmetry.space_group_name_H-M   'P 1'
#
loop_
_entity.id
_entity.type
_entity.pdbx_description
1 polymer ?
#
loop_
_entity_poly.entity_id
_entity_poly.type
_entity_poly.pdbx_seq_one_letter_code
_entity_poly.pdbx_strand_id
1 'polypeptide(L)'
;MLIVDAVLETYVAADFALWPVADSPPDRLLVLSGELSSRELGTAMAVLTSYNKGQRERRPRAPKDSLEQVGRLVATECVVAPGGLRIRDTVTGVTAVPGCCSGLENWRDWLDLMNGDEPWLGHDPTPRIEHAGAVARLWPDGDRPEGLPIELPLAQLPQILGSVQDRLVGFLGAVEAWATSQTPSIAAAVVAKLDEDFAVSAPLDRGQS
;
A
#
# COMPACT_ATOMS: atom_id res chain seq x y z
N MET A 1 -19.66 -9.15 1.41
CA MET A 1 -19.13 -7.98 2.14
C MET A 1 -17.78 -7.72 1.55
N LEU A 2 -17.48 -6.47 1.21
CA LEU A 2 -16.19 -6.12 0.67
C LEU A 2 -15.21 -5.86 1.82
N ILE A 3 -14.06 -6.52 1.75
CA ILE A 3 -12.90 -6.21 2.59
C ILE A 3 -11.85 -5.62 1.66
N VAL A 4 -11.41 -4.40 1.95
CA VAL A 4 -10.35 -3.73 1.22
C VAL A 4 -9.20 -3.46 2.18
N ASP A 5 -8.04 -4.01 1.84
CA ASP A 5 -6.83 -3.91 2.62
C ASP A 5 -5.77 -3.14 1.81
N ALA A 6 -5.11 -2.17 2.43
CA ALA A 6 -3.84 -1.65 1.93
C ALA A 6 -2.77 -2.72 2.15
N VAL A 7 -2.04 -3.09 1.08
CA VAL A 7 -1.02 -4.14 1.13
C VAL A 7 0.31 -3.68 0.55
N LEU A 8 1.40 -4.21 1.10
CA LEU A 8 2.74 -4.14 0.51
C LEU A 8 3.17 -5.48 -0.03
N GLU A 9 3.82 -5.46 -1.19
CA GLU A 9 4.52 -6.61 -1.73
C GLU A 9 5.88 -6.79 -1.02
N THR A 10 6.12 -8.00 -0.53
CA THR A 10 7.23 -8.29 0.39
C THR A 10 8.48 -8.85 -0.27
N TYR A 11 8.54 -8.93 -1.61
CA TYR A 11 9.65 -9.58 -2.34
C TYR A 11 11.01 -8.93 -2.07
N VAL A 12 11.06 -7.63 -1.76
CA VAL A 12 12.31 -6.89 -1.50
C VAL A 12 12.94 -7.23 -0.13
N ALA A 13 12.18 -7.84 0.78
CA ALA A 13 12.61 -8.06 2.16
C ALA A 13 13.39 -9.38 2.37
N ALA A 14 13.46 -10.27 1.38
CA ALA A 14 13.95 -11.64 1.54
C ALA A 14 15.39 -11.73 2.11
N ASP A 15 16.28 -10.83 1.69
CA ASP A 15 17.69 -10.82 2.12
C ASP A 15 18.02 -9.65 3.05
N PHE A 16 17.01 -9.08 3.71
CA PHE A 16 17.18 -7.89 4.54
C PHE A 16 17.75 -8.23 5.93
N ALA A 17 18.77 -7.47 6.38
CA ALA A 17 19.51 -7.81 7.60
C ALA A 17 19.76 -6.64 8.59
N LEU A 18 19.28 -5.42 8.33
CA LEU A 18 19.57 -4.28 9.21
C LEU A 18 18.71 -4.23 10.48
N TRP A 19 17.56 -4.91 10.47
CA TRP A 19 16.67 -5.09 11.62
C TRP A 19 15.85 -6.38 11.44
N PRO A 20 15.21 -6.90 12.50
CA PRO A 20 14.40 -8.10 12.41
C PRO A 20 13.21 -7.90 11.46
N VAL A 21 13.02 -8.86 10.55
CA VAL A 21 11.86 -8.97 9.67
C VAL A 21 11.09 -10.26 9.97
N ALA A 22 9.83 -10.33 9.55
CA ALA A 22 9.04 -11.55 9.55
C ALA A 22 9.36 -12.40 8.31
N ASP A 23 9.05 -13.69 8.37
CA ASP A 23 9.06 -14.55 7.19
C ASP A 23 8.03 -14.04 6.18
N SER A 24 8.35 -14.16 4.89
CA SER A 24 7.42 -13.70 3.86
C SER A 24 6.13 -14.53 3.86
N PRO A 25 4.95 -13.90 3.82
CA PRO A 25 3.70 -14.62 3.71
C PRO A 25 3.63 -15.37 2.36
N PRO A 26 2.83 -16.45 2.25
CA PRO A 26 2.73 -17.25 1.02
C PRO A 26 2.30 -16.44 -0.21
N ASP A 27 1.38 -15.49 -0.02
CA ASP A 27 0.88 -14.58 -1.08
C ASP A 27 1.81 -13.38 -1.31
N ARG A 28 2.90 -13.27 -0.54
CA ARG A 28 3.85 -12.15 -0.54
C ARG A 28 3.22 -10.79 -0.26
N LEU A 29 1.98 -10.73 0.22
CA LEU A 29 1.27 -9.49 0.54
C LEU A 29 1.18 -9.29 2.06
N LEU A 30 1.70 -8.17 2.53
CA LEU A 30 1.58 -7.76 3.92
C LEU A 30 0.51 -6.68 4.06
N VAL A 31 -0.53 -6.94 4.86
CA VAL A 31 -1.58 -5.95 5.16
C VAL A 31 -1.03 -4.87 6.08
N LEU A 32 -1.16 -3.59 5.70
CA LEU A 32 -0.76 -2.48 6.52
C LEU A 32 -1.89 -2.09 7.49
N SER A 33 -1.61 -2.22 8.79
CA SER A 33 -2.50 -1.80 9.86
C SER A 33 -1.71 -1.47 11.13
N GLY A 34 -2.41 -0.93 12.13
CA GLY A 34 -1.84 -0.76 13.48
C GLY A 34 -1.67 -2.06 14.28
N GLU A 35 -2.10 -3.20 13.73
CA GLU A 35 -2.06 -4.51 14.40
C GLU A 35 -0.82 -5.34 14.02
N LEU A 36 0.05 -4.79 13.17
CA LEU A 36 1.30 -5.44 12.76
C LEU A 36 2.16 -5.80 13.97
N SER A 37 2.66 -7.03 14.00
CA SER A 37 3.72 -7.41 14.93
C SER A 37 5.01 -6.62 14.65
N SER A 38 5.92 -6.56 15.63
CA SER A 38 7.20 -5.85 15.46
C SER A 38 8.02 -6.37 14.27
N ARG A 39 7.93 -7.67 13.96
CA ARG A 39 8.65 -8.28 12.82
C ARG A 39 7.98 -7.95 11.49
N GLU A 40 6.65 -7.98 11.41
CA GLU A 40 5.93 -7.60 10.20
C GLU A 40 6.09 -6.11 9.90
N LEU A 41 6.05 -5.26 10.92
CA LEU A 41 6.38 -3.85 10.78
C LEU A 41 7.83 -3.64 10.31
N GLY A 42 8.76 -4.44 10.84
CA GLY A 42 10.13 -4.51 10.33
C GLY A 42 10.18 -4.87 8.86
N THR A 43 9.37 -5.85 8.41
CA THR A 43 9.24 -6.21 6.99
C THR A 43 8.72 -5.05 6.16
N ALA A 44 7.66 -4.35 6.60
CA ALA A 44 7.13 -3.18 5.90
C ALA A 44 8.20 -2.09 5.72
N MET A 45 8.92 -1.74 6.79
CA MET A 45 10.00 -0.74 6.74
C MET A 45 11.17 -1.22 5.87
N ALA A 46 11.48 -2.51 5.87
CA ALA A 46 12.52 -3.08 5.01
C ALA A 46 12.18 -2.93 3.52
N VAL A 47 10.93 -3.20 3.14
CA VAL A 47 10.41 -3.00 1.78
C VAL A 47 10.48 -1.52 1.40
N LEU A 48 9.85 -0.64 2.18
CA LEU A 48 9.77 0.79 1.88
C LEU A 48 11.15 1.41 1.72
N THR A 49 12.06 1.17 2.66
CA THR A 49 13.41 1.74 2.59
C THR A 49 14.25 1.10 1.48
N SER A 50 14.02 -0.15 1.11
CA SER A 50 14.81 -0.84 0.09
C SER A 50 14.35 -0.56 -1.32
N TYR A 51 13.04 -0.44 -1.54
CA TYR A 51 12.47 -0.14 -2.85
C TYR A 51 12.84 1.28 -3.29
N ASN A 52 12.94 2.21 -2.34
CA ASN A 52 13.31 3.60 -2.59
C ASN A 52 14.83 3.86 -2.60
N LYS A 53 15.66 2.81 -2.68
CA LYS A 53 17.13 2.97 -2.72
C LYS A 53 17.56 3.66 -4.01
N GLY A 54 18.26 4.80 -3.87
CA GLY A 54 19.05 5.37 -4.95
C GLY A 54 18.23 5.99 -6.08
N GLN A 55 17.04 6.53 -5.83
CA GLN A 55 16.33 7.32 -6.86
C GLN A 55 17.19 8.45 -7.45
N ARG A 56 18.20 8.93 -6.71
CA ARG A 56 19.18 9.94 -7.17
C ARG A 56 20.53 9.36 -7.62
N GLU A 57 20.77 8.06 -7.45
CA GLU A 57 22.06 7.42 -7.71
C GLU A 57 21.91 6.21 -8.64
N ARG A 58 22.64 6.19 -9.76
CA ARG A 58 22.60 5.05 -10.71
C ARG A 58 23.02 3.71 -10.10
N ARG A 59 23.83 3.72 -9.03
CA ARG A 59 24.31 2.52 -8.31
C ARG A 59 24.52 2.86 -6.83
N PRO A 60 23.45 2.85 -6.02
CA PRO A 60 23.56 3.23 -4.62
C PRO A 60 24.42 2.21 -3.86
N ARG A 61 25.36 2.71 -3.06
CA ARG A 61 26.12 1.87 -2.12
C ARG A 61 25.16 1.31 -1.06
N ALA A 62 25.40 0.09 -0.58
CA ALA A 62 24.72 -0.44 0.60
C ALA A 62 24.82 0.52 1.80
N PRO A 63 23.72 0.74 2.54
CA PRO A 63 23.75 1.52 3.79
C PRO A 63 24.68 0.85 4.81
N LYS A 64 25.28 1.64 5.70
CA LYS A 64 26.13 1.12 6.77
C LYS A 64 25.32 0.59 7.96
N ASP A 65 24.19 1.21 8.25
CA ASP A 65 23.34 0.92 9.39
C ASP A 65 21.86 1.26 9.12
N SER A 66 21.00 1.02 10.12
CA SER A 66 19.57 1.30 10.05
C SER A 66 19.26 2.78 9.89
N LEU A 67 20.02 3.66 10.54
CA LEU A 67 19.81 5.11 10.48
C LEU A 67 20.06 5.65 9.08
N GLU A 68 21.16 5.23 8.43
CA GLU A 68 21.45 5.61 7.05
C GLU A 68 20.38 5.08 6.08
N GLN A 69 19.94 3.83 6.27
CA GLN A 69 18.91 3.22 5.43
C GLN A 69 17.56 3.96 5.53
N VAL A 70 17.12 4.28 6.74
CA VAL A 70 15.86 5.02 6.98
C VAL A 70 16.00 6.49 6.57
N GLY A 71 17.15 7.11 6.81
CA GLY A 71 17.41 8.50 6.39
C GLY A 71 17.34 8.69 4.88
N ARG A 72 17.74 7.68 4.09
CA ARG A 72 17.58 7.70 2.61
C ARG A 72 16.12 7.70 2.18
N LEU A 73 15.25 6.98 2.89
CA LEU A 73 13.80 7.01 2.64
C LEU A 73 13.26 8.43 2.86
N VAL A 74 13.59 9.04 4.00
CA VAL A 74 13.18 10.42 4.34
C VAL A 74 13.65 11.43 3.29
N ALA A 75 14.84 11.23 2.71
CA ALA A 75 15.41 12.11 1.69
C ALA A 75 14.89 11.85 0.26
N THR A 76 14.03 10.84 0.05
CA THR A 76 13.44 10.54 -1.26
C THR A 76 12.40 11.60 -1.62
N GLU A 77 12.25 11.92 -2.90
CA GLU A 77 11.27 12.91 -3.35
C GLU A 77 9.84 12.43 -3.11
N CYS A 78 9.53 11.21 -3.54
CA CYS A 78 8.27 10.53 -3.24
C CYS A 78 8.55 9.05 -2.95
N VAL A 79 8.04 8.56 -1.82
CA VAL A 79 8.11 7.16 -1.42
C VAL A 79 7.19 6.36 -2.33
N VAL A 80 7.77 5.42 -3.07
CA VAL A 80 7.01 4.42 -3.83
C VAL A 80 6.87 3.17 -2.97
N ALA A 81 5.66 2.64 -2.90
CA ALA A 81 5.31 1.50 -2.06
C ALA A 81 4.70 0.38 -2.90
N PRO A 82 5.48 -0.64 -3.29
CA PRO A 82 4.97 -1.70 -4.17
C PRO A 82 3.82 -2.43 -3.48
N GLY A 83 2.70 -2.59 -4.19
CA GLY A 83 1.45 -3.10 -3.65
C GLY A 83 0.27 -2.22 -4.06
N GLY A 84 -0.63 -1.94 -3.13
CA GLY A 84 -1.86 -1.19 -3.43
C GLY A 84 -3.04 -1.68 -2.60
N LEU A 85 -4.23 -1.72 -3.22
CA LEU A 85 -5.44 -2.24 -2.58
C LEU A 85 -5.69 -3.69 -2.97
N ARG A 86 -5.77 -4.57 -1.96
CA ARG A 86 -6.31 -5.92 -2.12
C ARG A 86 -7.79 -5.88 -1.78
N ILE A 87 -8.64 -6.32 -2.70
CA ILE A 87 -10.09 -6.31 -2.56
C ILE A 87 -10.59 -7.74 -2.53
N ARG A 88 -11.35 -8.10 -1.48
CA ARG A 88 -11.96 -9.41 -1.32
C ARG A 88 -13.47 -9.25 -1.15
N ASP A 89 -14.23 -9.93 -1.99
CA ASP A 89 -15.65 -10.14 -1.73
C ASP A 89 -15.85 -11.43 -0.96
N THR A 90 -16.27 -11.31 0.30
CA THR A 90 -16.48 -12.47 1.18
C THR A 90 -17.71 -13.30 0.80
N VAL A 91 -18.61 -12.79 -0.06
CA VAL A 91 -19.80 -13.54 -0.49
C VAL A 91 -19.44 -14.49 -1.62
N THR A 92 -18.72 -14.00 -2.63
CA THR A 92 -18.29 -14.82 -3.78
C THR A 92 -16.96 -15.54 -3.54
N GLY A 93 -16.17 -15.08 -2.57
CA GLY A 93 -14.81 -15.58 -2.30
C GLY A 93 -13.74 -15.03 -3.25
N VAL A 94 -14.12 -14.18 -4.21
CA VAL A 94 -13.19 -13.61 -5.19
C VAL A 94 -12.27 -12.60 -4.51
N THR A 95 -10.99 -12.65 -4.88
CA THR A 95 -9.98 -11.68 -4.44
C THR A 95 -9.29 -11.08 -5.66
N ALA A 96 -9.26 -9.76 -5.73
CA ALA A 96 -8.41 -9.00 -6.63
C ALA A 96 -7.20 -8.48 -5.84
N VAL A 97 -6.01 -8.69 -6.38
CA VAL A 97 -4.74 -8.18 -5.85
C VAL A 97 -4.26 -7.04 -6.74
N PRO A 98 -3.40 -6.14 -6.22
CA PRO A 98 -2.75 -5.13 -7.06
C PRO A 98 -1.97 -5.80 -8.20
N GLY A 99 -2.03 -5.20 -9.39
CA GLY A 99 -1.13 -5.57 -10.48
C GLY A 99 0.29 -5.02 -10.24
N CYS A 100 1.28 -5.61 -10.91
CA CYS A 100 2.65 -5.15 -10.78
C CYS A 100 2.81 -3.68 -11.22
N CYS A 101 3.70 -2.96 -10.55
CA CYS A 101 3.91 -1.51 -10.72
C CYS A 101 2.70 -0.64 -10.32
N SER A 102 1.63 -1.22 -9.78
CA SER A 102 0.73 -0.47 -8.92
C SER A 102 1.42 -0.23 -7.58
N GLY A 103 1.07 0.89 -6.95
CA GLY A 103 1.70 1.33 -5.72
C GLY A 103 0.67 1.83 -4.74
N LEU A 104 0.94 1.60 -3.47
CA LEU A 104 0.07 2.07 -2.39
C LEU A 104 -0.03 3.59 -2.37
N GLU A 105 0.97 4.34 -2.85
CA GLU A 105 0.91 5.80 -2.96
C GLU A 105 -0.32 6.31 -3.75
N ASN A 106 -0.87 5.48 -4.64
CA ASN A 106 -2.02 5.80 -5.49
C ASN A 106 -3.36 5.23 -4.95
N TRP A 107 -3.43 4.81 -3.68
CA TRP A 107 -4.64 4.20 -3.12
C TRP A 107 -5.89 5.09 -3.18
N ARG A 108 -5.70 6.40 -3.28
CA ARG A 108 -6.77 7.39 -3.34
C ARG A 108 -7.40 7.55 -4.72
N ASP A 109 -6.65 7.24 -5.77
CA ASP A 109 -7.08 7.31 -7.17
C ASP A 109 -8.31 6.40 -7.40
N TRP A 110 -8.55 5.42 -6.50
CA TRP A 110 -9.78 4.65 -6.50
C TRP A 110 -11.04 5.53 -6.38
N LEU A 111 -10.99 6.71 -5.74
CA LEU A 111 -12.12 7.65 -5.70
C LEU A 111 -12.51 8.17 -7.09
N ASP A 112 -11.58 8.18 -8.04
CA ASP A 112 -11.83 8.66 -9.41
C ASP A 112 -12.85 7.79 -10.15
N LEU A 113 -13.07 6.55 -9.67
CA LEU A 113 -14.15 5.67 -10.13
C LEU A 113 -15.55 6.30 -9.98
N MET A 114 -15.74 7.19 -9.01
CA MET A 114 -17.01 7.90 -8.86
C MET A 114 -17.26 8.91 -9.99
N ASN A 115 -16.19 9.37 -10.65
CA ASN A 115 -16.24 10.32 -11.77
C ASN A 115 -16.26 9.62 -13.14
N GLY A 116 -16.13 8.29 -13.16
CA GLY A 116 -16.03 7.50 -14.39
C GLY A 116 -14.60 7.35 -14.92
N ASP A 117 -13.61 7.80 -14.15
CA ASP A 117 -12.19 7.63 -14.45
C ASP A 117 -11.66 6.34 -13.81
N GLU A 118 -10.60 5.76 -14.37
CA GLU A 118 -10.03 4.49 -13.90
C GLU A 118 -8.61 4.71 -13.35
N PRO A 119 -8.31 4.27 -12.11
CA PRO A 119 -6.95 4.32 -11.58
C PRO A 119 -6.03 3.35 -12.34
N TRP A 120 -4.73 3.59 -12.28
CA TRP A 120 -3.76 2.64 -12.80
C TRP A 120 -3.66 1.39 -11.92
N LEU A 121 -4.03 0.23 -12.46
CA LEU A 121 -4.13 -1.04 -11.71
C LEU A 121 -2.91 -1.95 -11.83
N GLY A 122 -1.90 -1.56 -12.62
CA GLY A 122 -0.70 -2.35 -12.87
C GLY A 122 -0.77 -3.21 -14.13
N HIS A 123 0.32 -3.94 -14.42
CA HIS A 123 0.48 -4.71 -15.66
C HIS A 123 0.31 -6.23 -15.54
N ASP A 124 0.63 -6.86 -14.41
CA ASP A 124 0.47 -8.32 -14.20
C ASP A 124 0.21 -8.65 -12.70
N PRO A 125 -0.93 -9.26 -12.32
CA PRO A 125 -2.10 -9.46 -13.18
C PRO A 125 -2.55 -8.13 -13.80
N THR A 126 -3.40 -8.18 -14.83
CA THR A 126 -3.95 -6.98 -15.47
C THR A 126 -5.38 -6.72 -14.96
N PRO A 127 -5.62 -6.29 -13.69
CA PRO A 127 -6.98 -5.99 -13.26
C PRO A 127 -7.64 -4.99 -14.21
N ARG A 128 -8.93 -5.22 -14.46
CA ARG A 128 -9.72 -4.35 -15.34
C ARG A 128 -10.95 -3.88 -14.60
N ILE A 129 -11.28 -2.61 -14.79
CA ILE A 129 -12.54 -2.04 -14.32
C ILE A 129 -13.51 -1.90 -15.48
N GLU A 130 -14.78 -2.12 -15.20
CA GLU A 130 -15.89 -1.91 -16.13
C GLU A 130 -16.98 -1.12 -15.39
N HIS A 131 -17.28 0.08 -15.85
CA HIS A 131 -18.36 0.90 -15.29
C HIS A 131 -19.73 0.37 -15.74
N ALA A 132 -20.59 0.04 -14.76
CA ALA A 132 -21.93 -0.48 -14.99
C ALA A 132 -22.96 0.28 -14.15
N GLY A 133 -23.22 1.54 -14.52
CA GLY A 133 -24.19 2.40 -13.84
C GLY A 133 -23.69 2.80 -12.44
N ALA A 134 -24.37 2.36 -11.39
CA ALA A 134 -24.04 2.69 -10.00
C ALA A 134 -22.93 1.82 -9.39
N VAL A 135 -22.40 0.84 -10.16
CA VAL A 135 -21.35 -0.07 -9.72
C VAL A 135 -20.18 -0.05 -10.72
N ALA A 136 -18.97 -0.22 -10.21
CA ALA A 136 -17.79 -0.59 -10.99
C ALA A 136 -17.52 -2.09 -10.81
N ARG A 137 -17.32 -2.82 -11.90
CA ARG A 137 -16.96 -4.24 -11.88
C ARG A 137 -15.46 -4.38 -11.98
N LEU A 138 -14.84 -4.87 -10.92
CA LEU A 138 -13.41 -5.17 -10.89
C LEU A 138 -13.18 -6.63 -11.27
N TRP A 139 -12.53 -6.84 -12.41
CA TRP A 139 -12.05 -8.14 -12.85
C TRP A 139 -10.63 -8.34 -12.30
N PRO A 140 -10.35 -9.41 -11.51
CA PRO A 140 -9.03 -9.64 -10.92
C PRO A 140 -7.91 -9.78 -11.97
N ASP A 141 -8.23 -10.37 -13.12
CA ASP A 141 -7.35 -10.46 -14.28
C ASP A 141 -8.21 -10.25 -15.55
N GLY A 142 -8.00 -9.12 -16.22
CA GLY A 142 -8.72 -8.74 -17.43
C GLY A 142 -8.30 -9.53 -18.67
N ASP A 143 -7.07 -10.05 -18.68
CA ASP A 143 -6.53 -10.90 -19.75
C ASP A 143 -7.00 -12.34 -19.60
N ARG A 144 -7.40 -12.73 -18.39
CA ARG A 144 -8.02 -14.02 -18.06
C ARG A 144 -9.30 -13.81 -17.26
N PRO A 145 -10.40 -13.37 -17.90
CA PRO A 145 -11.66 -13.10 -17.22
C PRO A 145 -12.41 -14.39 -16.82
N GLU A 146 -11.68 -15.39 -16.35
CA GLU A 146 -12.25 -16.59 -15.75
C GLU A 146 -12.79 -16.23 -14.36
N GLY A 147 -14.09 -16.41 -14.14
CA GLY A 147 -14.73 -16.17 -12.85
C GLY A 147 -15.67 -14.97 -12.83
N LEU A 148 -15.98 -14.51 -11.61
CA LEU A 148 -16.91 -13.41 -11.36
C LEU A 148 -16.14 -12.12 -11.08
N PRO A 149 -16.62 -10.96 -11.57
CA PRO A 149 -16.08 -9.69 -11.13
C PRO A 149 -16.47 -9.42 -9.67
N ILE A 150 -15.68 -8.59 -9.00
CA ILE A 150 -16.06 -7.98 -7.73
C ILE A 150 -16.88 -6.72 -8.06
N GLU A 151 -18.12 -6.66 -7.57
CA GLU A 151 -18.95 -5.46 -7.72
C GLU A 151 -18.61 -4.44 -6.63
N LEU A 152 -18.18 -3.25 -7.04
CA LEU A 152 -17.84 -2.11 -6.19
C LEU A 152 -18.97 -1.07 -6.28
N PRO A 153 -19.80 -0.90 -5.23
CA PRO A 153 -20.82 0.14 -5.22
C PRO A 153 -20.15 1.51 -5.14
N LEU A 154 -20.33 2.36 -6.17
CA LEU A 154 -19.66 3.66 -6.26
C LEU A 154 -20.07 4.58 -5.10
N ALA A 155 -21.32 4.54 -4.67
CA ALA A 155 -21.80 5.30 -3.52
C ALA A 155 -21.17 4.89 -2.16
N GLN A 156 -20.57 3.69 -2.09
CA GLN A 156 -19.92 3.20 -0.86
C GLN A 156 -18.40 3.39 -0.89
N LEU A 157 -17.83 3.80 -2.02
CA LEU A 157 -16.37 3.94 -2.16
C LEU A 157 -15.73 4.85 -1.10
N PRO A 158 -16.28 6.04 -0.79
CA PRO A 158 -15.71 6.90 0.25
C PRO A 158 -15.68 6.23 1.63
N GLN A 159 -16.68 5.41 1.95
CA GLN A 159 -16.73 4.67 3.21
C GLN A 159 -15.73 3.50 3.23
N ILE A 160 -15.62 2.78 2.10
CA ILE A 160 -14.66 1.69 1.93
C ILE A 160 -13.23 2.22 2.08
N LEU A 161 -12.89 3.30 1.36
CA LEU A 161 -11.57 3.93 1.47
C LEU A 161 -11.36 4.62 2.82
N GLY A 162 -12.40 5.12 3.47
CA GLY A 162 -12.31 5.57 4.87
C GLY A 162 -11.82 4.47 5.80
N SER A 163 -12.29 3.24 5.61
CA SER A 163 -11.83 2.08 6.39
C SER A 163 -10.37 1.71 6.09
N VAL A 164 -9.93 1.91 4.83
CA VAL A 164 -8.50 1.77 4.46
C VAL A 164 -7.66 2.86 5.13
N GLN A 165 -8.14 4.10 5.11
CA GLN A 165 -7.51 5.24 5.74
C GLN A 165 -7.30 4.99 7.24
N ASP A 166 -8.31 4.53 7.96
CA ASP A 166 -8.23 4.24 9.39
C ASP A 166 -7.13 3.19 9.70
N ARG A 167 -7.00 2.17 8.86
CA ARG A 167 -5.94 1.15 8.98
C ARG A 167 -4.56 1.75 8.71
N LEU A 168 -4.43 2.60 7.69
CA LEU A 168 -3.19 3.30 7.37
C LEU A 168 -2.78 4.29 8.46
N VAL A 169 -3.73 4.99 9.08
CA VAL A 169 -3.48 5.84 10.26
C VAL A 169 -2.95 4.99 11.42
N GLY A 170 -3.56 3.83 11.68
CA GLY A 170 -3.05 2.87 12.65
C GLY A 170 -1.63 2.39 12.33
N PHE A 171 -1.34 2.14 11.04
CA PHE A 171 0.00 1.79 10.58
C PHE A 171 1.02 2.91 10.85
N LEU A 172 0.68 4.18 10.59
CA LEU A 172 1.57 5.30 10.91
C LEU A 172 1.89 5.39 12.41
N GLY A 173 0.90 5.14 13.28
CA GLY A 173 1.14 5.05 14.72
C GLY A 173 2.09 3.91 15.10
N ALA A 174 1.97 2.76 14.44
CA ALA A 174 2.91 1.65 14.62
C ALA A 174 4.33 2.02 14.14
N VAL A 175 4.44 2.68 12.98
CA VAL A 175 5.72 3.19 12.45
C VAL A 175 6.37 4.18 13.42
N GLU A 176 5.61 5.07 14.04
CA GLU A 176 6.13 6.01 15.04
C GLU A 176 6.80 5.29 16.22
N ALA A 177 6.10 4.29 16.78
CA ALA A 177 6.63 3.49 17.88
C ALA A 177 7.90 2.73 17.47
N TRP A 178 7.91 2.15 16.26
CA TRP A 178 9.08 1.47 15.73
C TRP A 178 10.25 2.43 15.49
N ALA A 179 10.02 3.56 14.85
CA ALA A 179 11.05 4.54 14.50
C ALA A 179 11.65 5.19 15.75
N THR A 180 10.84 5.41 16.79
CA THR A 180 11.31 5.88 18.10
C THR A 180 12.28 4.89 18.74
N SER A 181 12.09 3.58 18.50
CA SER A 181 12.99 2.54 19.02
C SER A 181 14.25 2.34 18.16
N GLN A 182 14.12 2.37 16.82
CA GLN A 182 15.20 2.00 15.88
C GLN A 182 16.05 3.20 15.46
N THR A 183 15.43 4.36 15.25
CA THR A 183 16.06 5.57 14.73
C THR A 183 15.50 6.83 15.42
N PRO A 184 15.67 6.97 16.76
CA PRO A 184 14.98 8.01 17.52
C PRO A 184 15.21 9.44 17.00
N SER A 185 16.40 9.72 16.48
CA SER A 185 16.79 11.04 15.99
C SER A 185 16.02 11.52 14.76
N ILE A 186 15.38 10.60 14.01
CA ILE A 186 14.61 10.92 12.79
C ILE A 186 13.19 10.36 12.83
N ALA A 187 12.71 9.84 13.97
CA ALA A 187 11.44 9.14 14.05
C ALA A 187 10.24 9.96 13.53
N ALA A 188 10.12 11.22 13.97
CA ALA A 188 9.08 12.13 13.51
C ALA A 188 9.16 12.41 12.00
N ALA A 189 10.38 12.51 11.44
CA ALA A 189 10.57 12.76 10.01
C ALA A 189 10.16 11.55 9.16
N VAL A 190 10.33 10.33 9.66
CA VAL A 190 9.87 9.10 8.98
C VAL A 190 8.35 9.08 8.88
N VAL A 191 7.66 9.34 9.99
CA VAL A 191 6.19 9.33 10.04
C VAL A 191 5.64 10.43 9.14
N ALA A 192 6.17 11.65 9.26
CA ALA A 192 5.75 12.78 8.41
C ALA A 192 5.95 12.48 6.92
N LYS A 193 7.07 11.86 6.54
CA LYS A 193 7.34 11.50 5.14
C LYS A 193 6.34 10.50 4.58
N LEU A 194 6.03 9.44 5.34
CA LEU A 194 5.05 8.45 4.90
C LEU A 194 3.63 9.00 4.88
N ASP A 195 3.28 9.85 5.86
CA ASP A 195 1.98 10.52 5.91
C ASP A 195 1.80 11.45 4.71
N GLU A 196 2.81 12.25 4.38
CA GLU A 196 2.81 13.16 3.23
C GLU A 196 2.70 12.40 1.90
N ASP A 197 3.59 11.43 1.66
CA ASP A 197 3.71 10.77 0.36
C ASP A 197 2.54 9.82 0.06
N PHE A 198 1.94 9.19 1.06
CA PHE A 198 0.72 8.40 0.90
C PHE A 198 -0.54 9.20 1.22
N ALA A 199 -0.37 10.47 1.59
CA ALA A 199 -1.39 11.41 2.02
C ALA A 199 -2.31 10.88 3.15
N VAL A 200 -1.88 9.93 3.99
CA VAL A 200 -2.76 9.12 4.86
C VAL A 200 -3.71 9.97 5.70
N SER A 201 -3.24 11.00 6.39
CA SER A 201 -4.03 11.80 7.33
C SER A 201 -4.91 12.86 6.67
N ALA A 202 -4.67 13.19 5.39
CA ALA A 202 -5.47 14.19 4.69
C ALA A 202 -6.92 13.70 4.53
N PRO A 203 -7.95 14.56 4.60
CA PRO A 203 -9.33 14.13 4.45
C PRO A 203 -9.59 13.49 3.08
N LEU A 204 -10.31 12.38 3.05
CA LEU A 204 -10.87 11.86 1.79
C LEU A 204 -11.96 12.80 1.30
N ASP A 205 -11.90 13.16 0.02
CA ASP A 205 -12.98 13.92 -0.60
C ASP A 205 -14.17 12.98 -0.79
N ARG A 206 -15.21 13.17 0.02
CA ARG A 206 -16.30 12.18 0.13
C ARG A 206 -17.32 12.28 -1.00
N GLY A 207 -17.14 13.22 -1.94
CA GLY A 207 -18.17 13.64 -2.88
C GLY A 207 -19.31 14.33 -2.13
N GLN A 208 -19.69 15.53 -2.52
CA GLN A 208 -20.90 16.14 -1.97
C GLN A 208 -22.12 15.37 -2.49
N SER A 209 -23.01 14.99 -1.56
CA SER A 209 -24.29 14.31 -1.83
C SER A 209 -25.24 15.13 -2.68
#